data_AF-A0A972PHG5-F1
#
_entry.id   AF-A0A972PHG5-F1
#
_cell.length_a   1.000
_cell.length_b   1.000
_cell.length_c   1.000
_cell.angle_alpha   90.00
_cell.angle_beta   90.00
_cell.angle_gamma   90.00
#
_symmetry.space_group_name_H-M   'P 1'
#
loop_
_entity.id
_entity.type
_entity.pdbx_description
1 polymer ?
#
loop_
_entity_poly.entity_id
_entity_poly.type
_entity_poly.pdbx_seq_one_letter_code
_entity_poly.pdbx_strand_id
1 'polypeptide(L)'
;MRPASCRSPLEILDDPRRSFVEAINAGLKRKSRYQSQFKGLYDALSNNKGKISEDDIRIIGVVVTGDTASMKLLKDGNYIKASTLGIVIDKF
;
A
#
# COMPACT_ATOMS: atom_id res chain seq x y z
N MET A 1 23.96 1.08 31.89
CA MET A 1 23.17 2.08 31.13
C MET A 1 23.39 1.80 29.66
N ARG A 2 22.40 1.28 28.92
CA ARG A 2 22.50 1.12 27.45
C ARG A 2 21.79 2.31 26.80
N PRO A 3 22.36 2.97 25.77
CA PRO A 3 21.72 4.12 25.17
C PRO A 3 20.45 3.69 24.44
N ALA A 4 19.41 4.51 24.56
CA ALA A 4 18.19 4.38 23.79
C ALA A 4 18.55 4.48 22.30
N SER A 5 18.34 3.38 21.58
CA SER A 5 18.41 3.32 20.12
C SER A 5 17.40 4.31 19.55
N CYS A 6 17.86 5.50 19.14
CA CYS A 6 17.11 6.34 18.22
C CYS A 6 16.96 5.58 16.90
N ARG A 7 15.87 4.83 16.75
CA ARG A 7 15.48 4.32 15.45
C ARG A 7 14.97 5.48 14.62
N SER A 8 15.46 5.59 13.41
CA SER A 8 14.99 6.59 12.46
C SER A 8 13.49 6.35 12.18
N PRO A 9 12.67 7.39 11.88
CA PRO A 9 11.23 7.25 11.62
C PRO A 9 10.87 6.30 10.47
N LEU A 10 11.85 5.86 9.68
CA LEU A 10 11.69 4.94 8.56
C LEU A 10 11.87 3.46 8.96
N GLU A 11 12.20 3.15 10.22
CA GLU A 11 12.49 1.78 10.70
C GLU A 11 11.28 0.98 11.22
N ILE A 12 10.04 1.43 10.98
CA ILE A 12 8.84 0.60 11.22
C ILE A 12 7.80 0.88 10.13
N LEU A 13 8.12 0.50 8.89
CA LEU A 13 7.09 0.26 7.89
C LEU A 13 7.23 -1.21 7.50
N ASP A 14 6.27 -2.03 7.94
CA ASP A 14 6.13 -3.37 7.38
C ASP A 14 6.09 -3.27 5.85
N ASP A 15 6.73 -4.22 5.16
CA ASP A 15 6.72 -4.24 3.69
C ASP A 15 5.26 -4.17 3.20
N PRO A 16 4.87 -3.10 2.48
CA PRO A 16 3.49 -2.92 2.05
C PRO A 16 3.00 -4.08 1.16
N ARG A 17 3.91 -4.79 0.48
CA ARG A 17 3.58 -6.00 -0.29
C ARG A 17 3.10 -7.11 0.64
N ARG A 18 3.79 -7.29 1.78
CA ARG A 18 3.41 -8.27 2.79
C ARG A 18 2.04 -7.98 3.36
N SER A 19 1.81 -6.74 3.82
CA SER A 19 0.51 -6.33 4.35
C SER A 19 -0.61 -6.49 3.33
N PHE A 20 -0.33 -6.22 2.05
CA PHE A 20 -1.27 -6.45 0.96
C PHE A 20 -1.62 -7.93 0.78
N VAL A 21 -0.63 -8.83 0.76
CA VAL A 21 -0.84 -10.28 0.67
C VAL A 21 -1.61 -10.80 1.89
N GLU A 22 -1.29 -10.33 3.08
CA GLU A 22 -2.00 -10.67 4.32
C GLU A 22 -3.47 -10.24 4.27
N ALA A 23 -3.76 -9.04 3.75
CA ALA A 23 -5.12 -8.55 3.59
C ALA A 23 -5.95 -9.40 2.61
N ILE A 24 -5.37 -9.84 1.49
CA ILE A 24 -6.04 -10.76 0.56
C ILE A 24 -6.35 -12.09 1.26
N ASN A 25 -5.36 -12.67 1.94
CA ASN A 25 -5.52 -13.93 2.66
C ASN A 25 -6.57 -13.84 3.78
N ALA A 26 -6.64 -12.72 4.49
CA ALA A 26 -7.69 -12.46 5.48
C ALA A 26 -9.08 -12.35 4.83
N GLY A 27 -9.16 -11.68 3.66
CA GLY A 27 -10.39 -11.55 2.88
C GLY A 27 -10.96 -12.90 2.40
N LEU A 28 -10.10 -13.87 2.05
CA LEU A 28 -10.52 -15.23 1.70
C LEU A 28 -11.20 -15.97 2.84
N LYS A 29 -10.74 -15.75 4.07
CA LYS A 29 -11.26 -16.39 5.28
C LYS A 29 -12.56 -15.75 5.77
N ARG A 30 -12.81 -14.49 5.37
CA ARG A 30 -13.97 -13.73 5.85
C ARG A 30 -15.20 -14.04 5.01
N LYS A 31 -16.26 -14.51 5.65
CA LYS A 31 -17.60 -14.56 5.03
C LYS A 31 -18.10 -13.14 4.84
N SER A 32 -18.02 -12.65 3.61
CA SER A 32 -18.50 -11.33 3.22
C SER A 32 -19.04 -11.36 1.80
N ARG A 33 -19.82 -10.33 1.43
CA ARG A 33 -20.27 -10.11 0.05
C ARG A 33 -19.12 -9.96 -0.96
N TYR A 34 -17.89 -9.77 -0.49
CA TYR A 34 -16.70 -9.57 -1.31
C TYR A 34 -15.85 -10.83 -1.51
N GLN A 35 -16.33 -11.99 -1.02
CA GLN A 35 -15.52 -13.21 -1.00
C GLN A 35 -15.09 -13.68 -2.40
N SER A 36 -15.96 -13.55 -3.41
CA SER A 36 -15.63 -13.92 -4.79
C SER A 36 -14.56 -13.01 -5.39
N GLN A 37 -14.55 -11.72 -5.03
CA GLN A 37 -13.55 -10.75 -5.47
C GLN A 37 -12.18 -11.05 -4.86
N PHE A 38 -12.12 -11.37 -3.56
CA PHE A 38 -10.88 -11.80 -2.92
C PHE A 38 -10.34 -13.09 -3.54
N LYS A 39 -11.22 -14.04 -3.87
CA LYS A 39 -10.83 -15.27 -4.57
C LYS A 39 -10.26 -14.97 -5.96
N GLY A 40 -10.94 -14.16 -6.75
CA GLY A 40 -10.46 -13.77 -8.09
C GLY A 40 -9.09 -13.08 -8.06
N LEU A 41 -8.87 -12.19 -7.09
CA LEU A 41 -7.56 -11.56 -6.88
C LEU A 41 -6.49 -12.59 -6.49
N TYR A 42 -6.82 -13.51 -5.58
CA TYR A 42 -5.87 -14.54 -5.16
C TYR A 42 -5.47 -15.46 -6.32
N ASP A 43 -6.45 -15.92 -7.09
CA ASP A 43 -6.21 -16.82 -8.23
C ASP A 43 -5.35 -16.12 -9.29
N ALA A 44 -5.62 -14.84 -9.58
CA ALA A 44 -4.83 -14.05 -10.51
C ALA A 44 -3.38 -13.81 -10.04
N LEU A 45 -3.19 -13.48 -8.76
CA LEU A 45 -1.88 -13.10 -8.22
C LEU A 45 -1.01 -14.31 -7.83
N SER A 46 -1.62 -15.44 -7.48
CA SER A 46 -0.87 -16.66 -7.17
C SER A 46 -0.29 -17.32 -8.43
N ASN A 47 -0.78 -16.97 -9.62
CA ASN A 47 -0.30 -17.44 -10.92
C ASN A 47 -0.12 -18.98 -10.95
N ASN A 48 -1.13 -19.71 -10.48
CA ASN A 48 -1.16 -21.18 -10.36
C ASN A 48 -0.14 -21.80 -9.37
N LYS A 49 0.60 -20.99 -8.60
CA LYS A 49 1.55 -21.47 -7.57
C LYS A 49 0.88 -21.85 -6.24
N GLY A 50 -0.42 -21.59 -6.11
CA GLY A 50 -1.19 -21.89 -4.91
C GLY A 50 -0.89 -20.98 -3.71
N LYS A 51 0.00 -19.99 -3.87
CA LYS A 51 0.28 -18.91 -2.91
C LYS A 51 0.74 -17.64 -3.64
N ILE A 52 0.56 -16.49 -3.00
CA ILE A 52 1.09 -15.21 -3.48
C ILE A 52 2.44 -14.97 -2.78
N SER A 53 3.52 -14.78 -3.54
CA SER A 53 4.80 -14.30 -3.01
C SER A 53 4.84 -12.77 -3.02
N GLU A 54 5.65 -12.17 -2.16
CA GLU A 54 5.93 -10.72 -2.25
C GLU A 54 6.60 -10.33 -3.57
N ASP A 55 7.32 -11.26 -4.20
CA ASP A 55 7.93 -11.09 -5.53
C ASP A 55 6.90 -11.07 -6.67
N ASP A 56 5.68 -11.56 -6.41
CA ASP A 56 4.57 -11.47 -7.36
C ASP A 56 3.92 -10.08 -7.36
N ILE A 57 4.30 -9.21 -6.42
CA ILE A 57 3.73 -7.88 -6.24
C ILE A 57 4.74 -6.80 -6.61
N ARG A 58 4.35 -5.95 -7.55
CA ARG A 58 5.11 -4.76 -7.94
C ARG A 58 4.37 -3.49 -7.56
N ILE A 59 5.03 -2.62 -6.80
CA ILE A 59 4.52 -1.29 -6.48
C ILE A 59 4.88 -0.35 -7.61
N ILE A 60 3.85 0.15 -8.31
CA ILE A 60 4.02 1.06 -9.46
C ILE A 60 4.07 2.52 -8.99
N GLY A 61 3.35 2.84 -7.91
CA GLY A 61 3.28 4.17 -7.31
C GLY A 61 2.39 4.15 -6.07
N VAL A 62 2.29 5.29 -5.41
CA VAL A 62 1.44 5.48 -4.23
C VAL A 62 0.51 6.65 -4.50
N VAL A 63 -0.76 6.50 -4.18
CA VAL A 63 -1.72 7.60 -4.17
C VAL A 63 -1.73 8.18 -2.77
N VAL A 64 -1.42 9.46 -2.65
CA VAL A 64 -1.42 10.19 -1.38
C VAL A 64 -2.54 11.21 -1.41
N THR A 65 -3.31 11.27 -0.33
CA THR A 65 -4.42 12.21 -0.16
C THR A 65 -4.21 13.02 1.11
N GLY A 66 -4.53 14.31 1.08
CA GLY A 66 -4.40 15.21 2.22
C GLY A 66 -4.76 16.65 1.85
N ASP A 67 -4.53 17.56 2.79
CA ASP A 67 -4.73 18.98 2.55
C ASP A 67 -3.64 19.61 1.67
N THR A 68 -3.91 20.81 1.18
CA THR A 68 -3.01 21.55 0.27
C THR A 68 -1.62 21.78 0.85
N ALA A 69 -1.49 22.04 2.16
CA ALA A 69 -0.18 22.29 2.78
C ALA A 69 0.64 21.00 2.81
N SER A 70 0.02 19.88 3.20
CA SER A 70 0.65 18.56 3.19
C SER A 70 1.07 18.12 1.79
N MET A 71 0.25 18.35 0.76
CA MET A 71 0.59 17.97 -0.63
C MET A 71 1.70 18.84 -1.23
N LYS A 72 1.82 20.11 -0.83
CA LYS A 72 2.92 20.98 -1.29
C LYS A 72 4.29 20.44 -0.89
N LEU A 73 4.39 19.81 0.27
CA LEU A 73 5.65 19.21 0.76
C LEU A 73 6.15 18.06 -0.13
N LEU A 74 5.25 17.41 -0.88
CA LEU A 74 5.60 16.29 -1.76
C LEU A 74 6.16 16.78 -3.10
N LYS A 75 5.82 17.99 -3.55
CA LYS A 75 6.14 18.49 -4.89
C LYS A 75 7.64 18.48 -5.21
N ASP A 76 8.47 18.75 -4.22
CA ASP A 76 9.92 18.89 -4.37
C ASP A 76 10.69 17.68 -3.78
N GLY A 77 10.00 16.56 -3.52
CA GLY A 77 10.62 15.36 -3.00
C GLY A 77 11.45 14.65 -4.06
N ASN A 78 12.77 14.54 -3.85
CA ASN A 78 13.71 13.84 -4.76
C ASN A 78 13.39 12.34 -4.96
N TYR A 79 12.52 11.77 -4.12
CA TYR A 79 12.02 10.40 -4.23
C TYR A 79 10.83 10.26 -5.19
N ILE A 80 10.24 11.38 -5.64
CA ILE A 80 9.12 11.39 -6.58
C ILE A 80 9.67 11.51 -8.00
N LYS A 81 9.54 10.42 -8.77
CA LYS A 81 9.97 10.39 -10.19
C LYS A 81 8.99 11.15 -11.10
N ALA A 82 7.70 11.05 -10.80
CA ALA A 82 6.62 11.75 -11.49
C ALA A 82 5.41 11.82 -10.56
N SER A 83 4.67 12.93 -10.58
CA SER A 83 3.42 13.09 -9.83
C SER A 83 2.38 13.84 -10.64
N THR A 84 1.11 13.56 -10.35
CA THR A 84 -0.04 14.30 -10.88
C THR A 84 -0.86 14.76 -9.69
N LEU A 85 -1.06 16.07 -9.55
CA LEU A 85 -1.86 16.65 -8.48
C LEU A 85 -3.30 16.85 -8.97
N GLY A 86 -4.23 16.10 -8.39
CA GLY A 86 -5.67 16.32 -8.54
C GLY A 86 -6.22 17.09 -7.36
N ILE A 87 -7.15 18.03 -7.60
CA ILE A 87 -7.87 18.74 -6.54
C ILE A 87 -9.34 18.32 -6.64
N VAL A 88 -9.87 17.78 -5.55
CA VAL A 88 -11.31 17.57 -5.39
C VAL A 88 -11.84 18.76 -4.61
N ILE A 89 -12.55 19.65 -5.30
CA ILE A 89 -13.32 20.72 -4.67
C ILE A 89 -14.71 20.15 -4.42
N ASP A 90 -15.10 20.02 -3.15
CA ASP A 90 -16.48 19.70 -2.82
C ASP A 90 -17.34 20.90 -3.27
N LYS A 91 -18.22 20.66 -4.23
CA LYS A 91 -19.00 21.70 -4.90
C LYS A 91 -20.44 21.72 -4.41
N PHE A 92 -20.72 21.52 -3.12
CA PHE A 92 -22.09 21.63 -2.58
C PHE A 92 -22.09 22.12 -1.13
#